data_AF-A0A9E4TA68-F1
#
_entry.id   AF-A0A9E4TA68-F1
#
_cell.length_a   1.000
_cell.length_b   1.000
_cell.length_c   1.000
_cell.angle_alpha   90.00
_cell.angle_beta   90.00
_cell.angle_gamma   90.00
#
_symmetry.space_group_name_H-M   'P 1'
#
loop_
_entity.id
_entity.type
_entity.pdbx_description
1 polymer ?
#
loop_
_entity_poly.entity_id
_entity_poly.type
_entity_poly.pdbx_seq_one_letter_code
_entity_poly.pdbx_strand_id
1 'polypeptide(L)'
;MAEYKVAVIPGDGVGLEVIEEGRKALEAVAGVTGGLSFKFTEFPWGSAFYRETGKLMPDDGIETLKAFDTILFGAVGDPDIPDHIT
;
A
#
# COMPACT_ATOMS: atom_id res chain seq x y z
N MET A 1 11.09 18.77 11.22
CA MET A 1 9.89 18.05 10.74
C MET A 1 10.33 16.63 10.45
N ALA A 2 9.74 15.65 11.11
CA ALA A 2 10.00 14.25 10.80
C ALA A 2 9.14 13.85 9.60
N GLU A 3 9.79 13.45 8.50
CA GLU A 3 9.11 12.92 7.32
C GLU A 3 9.23 11.40 7.32
N TYR A 4 8.11 10.71 7.12
CA TYR A 4 8.07 9.24 6.97
C TYR A 4 7.72 8.87 5.54
N LYS A 5 8.53 8.02 4.92
CA LYS A 5 8.24 7.38 3.63
C LYS A 5 7.30 6.21 3.87
N VAL A 6 6.12 6.29 3.28
CA VAL A 6 5.06 5.29 3.42
C VAL A 6 4.88 4.59 2.08
N ALA A 7 5.16 3.29 2.03
CA ALA A 7 4.74 2.46 0.91
C ALA A 7 3.25 2.18 1.05
N VAL A 8 2.45 2.50 0.05
CA VAL A 8 1.01 2.26 0.04
C VAL A 8 0.72 1.13 -0.92
N ILE A 9 0.11 0.05 -0.42
CA ILE A 9 -0.30 -1.09 -1.23
C ILE A 9 -1.81 -1.27 -1.01
N PRO A 10 -2.65 -0.67 -1.87
CA PRO A 10 -4.10 -0.72 -1.72
C PRO A 10 -4.66 -2.15 -1.83
N GLY A 11 -4.07 -2.98 -2.69
CA GLY A 11 -4.50 -4.34 -2.96
C GLY A 11 -5.80 -4.39 -3.77
N ASP A 12 -6.77 -5.14 -3.28
CA ASP A 12 -7.99 -5.56 -3.98
C ASP A 12 -9.26 -5.16 -3.23
N GLY A 13 -10.38 -5.13 -3.96
CA GLY A 13 -11.72 -4.91 -3.39
C GLY A 13 -11.79 -3.66 -2.52
N VAL A 14 -12.29 -3.82 -1.30
CA VAL A 14 -12.45 -2.72 -0.34
C VAL A 14 -11.12 -2.07 0.07
N GLY A 15 -9.99 -2.76 -0.14
CA GLY A 15 -8.65 -2.23 0.12
C GLY A 15 -8.40 -0.90 -0.60
N LEU A 16 -8.88 -0.78 -1.85
CA LEU A 16 -8.78 0.43 -2.66
C LEU A 16 -9.47 1.63 -2.01
N GLU A 17 -10.65 1.41 -1.42
CA GLU A 17 -11.47 2.47 -0.82
C GLU A 17 -10.94 2.86 0.57
N VAL A 18 -10.65 1.87 1.43
CA VAL A 18 -10.30 2.13 2.83
C VAL A 18 -8.89 2.71 2.98
N ILE A 19 -7.97 2.39 2.07
CA ILE A 19 -6.59 2.89 2.13
C ILE A 19 -6.55 4.38 1.82
N GLU A 20 -7.39 4.87 0.91
CA GLU A 20 -7.49 6.29 0.62
C GLU A 20 -8.02 7.08 1.84
N GLU A 21 -9.01 6.54 2.56
CA GLU A 21 -9.48 7.16 3.81
C GLU A 21 -8.42 7.11 4.93
N GLY A 22 -7.64 6.03 4.99
CA GLY A 22 -6.48 5.93 5.89
C GLY A 22 -5.44 7.01 5.62
N ARG A 23 -5.15 7.32 4.35
CA ARG A 23 -4.22 8.40 3.97
C ARG A 23 -4.75 9.77 4.42
N LYS A 24 -6.04 10.06 4.18
CA LYS A 24 -6.68 11.31 4.64
C LYS A 24 -6.59 11.47 6.16
N ALA A 25 -6.78 10.40 6.92
CA ALA A 25 -6.63 10.43 8.37
C ALA A 25 -5.17 10.75 8.79
N LEU A 26 -4.18 10.16 8.14
CA LEU A 26 -2.76 10.45 8.40
C LEU A 26 -2.40 11.91 8.06
N GLU A 27 -2.89 12.42 6.93
CA GLU A 27 -2.68 13.81 6.52
C GLU A 27 -3.34 14.79 7.51
N ALA A 28 -4.55 14.50 7.99
CA ALA A 28 -5.22 15.28 9.01
C ALA A 28 -4.41 15.33 10.32
N VAL A 29 -3.87 14.18 10.76
CA VAL A 29 -3.00 14.10 11.95
C VAL A 29 -1.72 14.92 11.76
N ALA A 30 -1.08 14.83 10.59
CA ALA A 30 0.11 15.62 10.26
C ALA A 30 -0.19 17.13 10.32
N GLY A 31 -1.34 17.56 9.79
CA GLY A 31 -1.77 18.97 9.79
C GLY A 31 -1.95 19.56 11.19
N VAL A 32 -2.42 18.78 12.16
CA VAL A 32 -2.65 19.28 13.54
C VAL A 32 -1.42 19.18 14.44
N THR A 33 -0.47 18.27 14.15
CA THR A 33 0.75 18.10 14.97
C THR A 33 1.86 19.07 14.59
N GLY A 34 1.93 19.54 13.34
CA GLY A 34 2.87 20.58 12.89
C GLY A 34 4.37 20.17 12.87
N GLY A 35 4.70 18.95 13.30
CA GLY A 35 6.06 18.41 13.33
C GLY A 35 6.26 17.13 12.51
N LEU A 36 5.19 16.65 11.85
CA LEU A 36 5.08 15.36 11.19
C LEU A 36 4.66 15.54 9.73
N SER A 37 5.28 14.82 8.81
CA SER A 37 4.84 14.72 7.41
C SER A 37 4.95 13.28 6.91
N PHE A 38 4.15 12.96 5.90
CA PHE A 38 4.14 11.65 5.24
C PHE A 38 4.40 11.82 3.75
N LYS A 39 5.26 10.97 3.19
CA LYS A 39 5.49 10.86 1.76
C LYS A 39 5.02 9.49 1.29
N PHE A 40 3.86 9.46 0.66
CA PHE A 40 3.26 8.24 0.14
C PHE A 40 3.85 7.88 -1.22
N THR A 41 4.14 6.60 -1.43
CA THR A 41 4.41 6.01 -2.74
C THR A 41 3.53 4.80 -2.91
N GLU A 42 2.66 4.84 -3.91
CA GLU A 42 1.69 3.78 -4.15
C GLU A 42 2.25 2.73 -5.10
N PHE A 43 1.97 1.47 -4.77
CA PHE A 43 2.32 0.31 -5.56
C PHE A 43 1.03 -0.42 -5.97
N PRO A 44 0.80 -0.66 -7.28
CA PRO A 44 -0.43 -1.27 -7.77
C PRO A 44 -0.43 -2.79 -7.58
N TRP A 45 0.12 -3.29 -6.48
CA TRP A 45 0.29 -4.72 -6.20
C TRP A 45 -1.01 -5.32 -5.67
N GLY A 46 -1.36 -6.50 -6.15
CA GLY A 46 -2.64 -7.16 -5.90
C GLY A 46 -3.06 -8.07 -7.06
N SER A 47 -4.31 -8.52 -7.03
CA SER A 47 -4.86 -9.48 -7.97
C SER A 47 -4.89 -8.95 -9.42
N ALA A 48 -5.09 -7.64 -9.61
CA ALA A 48 -4.97 -7.01 -10.93
C ALA A 48 -3.55 -7.14 -11.51
N PHE A 49 -2.52 -6.84 -10.69
CA PHE A 49 -1.12 -6.99 -11.08
C PHE A 49 -0.75 -8.46 -11.32
N TYR A 50 -1.33 -9.39 -10.57
CA TYR A 50 -1.21 -10.82 -10.85
C TYR A 50 -1.80 -11.22 -12.19
N ARG A 51 -2.98 -10.72 -12.56
CA ARG A 51 -3.59 -11.03 -13.87
C ARG A 51 -2.74 -10.54 -15.05
N GLU A 52 -1.99 -9.45 -14.87
CA GLU A 52 -1.11 -8.90 -15.91
C GLU A 52 0.27 -9.60 -15.95
N THR A 53 0.83 -9.94 -14.80
CA THR A 53 2.26 -10.33 -14.68
C THR A 53 2.49 -11.76 -14.22
N GLY A 54 1.44 -12.43 -13.72
CA GLY A 54 1.53 -13.74 -13.06
C GLY A 54 2.11 -13.68 -11.64
N LYS A 55 2.28 -12.49 -11.05
CA LYS A 55 2.84 -12.28 -9.72
C LYS A 55 2.05 -11.21 -8.97
N LEU A 56 1.91 -11.30 -7.65
CA LEU A 56 1.21 -10.28 -6.86
C LEU A 56 2.05 -9.03 -6.61
N MET A 57 3.37 -9.18 -6.66
CA MET A 57 4.35 -8.11 -6.61
C MET A 57 5.58 -8.50 -7.45
N PRO A 58 6.42 -7.54 -7.88
CA PRO A 58 7.70 -7.82 -8.53
C PRO A 58 8.62 -8.71 -7.67
N ASP A 59 9.57 -9.39 -8.30
CA ASP A 59 10.54 -10.25 -7.58
C ASP A 59 11.41 -9.46 -6.58
N ASP A 60 11.67 -8.19 -6.88
CA ASP A 60 12.40 -7.25 -6.03
C ASP A 60 11.47 -6.41 -5.13
N GLY A 61 10.20 -6.80 -5.00
CA GLY A 61 9.21 -6.06 -4.21
C GLY A 61 9.63 -5.88 -2.75
N ILE A 62 10.17 -6.92 -2.12
CA ILE A 62 10.68 -6.84 -0.74
C ILE A 62 11.88 -5.89 -0.62
N GLU A 63 12.83 -5.94 -1.56
CA GLU A 63 13.97 -5.02 -1.56
C GLU A 63 13.53 -3.57 -1.79
N THR A 64 12.51 -3.36 -2.63
CA THR A 64 11.88 -2.06 -2.84
C THR A 64 11.26 -1.52 -1.55
N LEU A 65 10.52 -2.37 -0.81
CA LEU A 65 9.85 -1.97 0.43
C LEU A 65 10.82 -1.62 1.57
N LYS A 66 12.03 -2.20 1.59
CA LYS A 66 13.06 -1.86 2.59
C LYS A 66 13.51 -0.40 2.56
N ALA A 67 13.26 0.34 1.48
CA ALA A 67 13.58 1.76 1.37
C ALA A 67 12.56 2.69 2.07
N PHE A 68 11.47 2.13 2.59
CA PHE A 68 10.38 2.85 3.25
C PHE A 68 10.44 2.65 4.77
N ASP A 69 9.93 3.64 5.51
CA ASP A 69 9.88 3.59 6.97
C ASP A 69 8.71 2.74 7.47
N THR A 70 7.63 2.67 6.67
CA THR A 70 6.43 1.91 7.00
C THR A 70 5.63 1.54 5.74
N ILE A 71 4.72 0.59 5.89
CA ILE A 71 3.82 0.10 4.84
C ILE A 71 2.37 0.29 5.30
N LEU A 72 1.58 0.98 4.48
CA LEU A 72 0.13 1.07 4.59
C LEU A 72 -0.49 0.06 3.60
N PHE A 73 -0.84 -1.12 4.11
CA PHE A 73 -1.31 -2.26 3.32
C PHE A 73 -2.83 -2.44 3.48
N GLY A 74 -3.54 -2.59 2.36
CA GLY A 74 -4.97 -2.83 2.31
C GLY A 74 -5.33 -4.31 2.46
N ALA A 75 -6.14 -4.82 1.53
CA ALA A 75 -6.58 -6.21 1.50
C ALA A 75 -6.15 -6.83 0.17
N VAL A 76 -5.79 -8.10 0.14
CA VAL A 76 -5.51 -8.85 -1.11
C VAL A 76 -6.38 -10.09 -1.12
N GLY A 77 -6.93 -10.41 -2.29
CA GLY A 77 -7.80 -11.56 -2.48
C GLY A 77 -8.75 -11.38 -3.65
N ASP A 78 -8.98 -12.47 -4.38
CA ASP A 78 -9.87 -12.52 -5.53
C ASP A 78 -10.47 -13.93 -5.65
N PRO A 79 -11.80 -14.08 -5.74
CA PRO A 79 -12.45 -15.40 -5.84
C PRO A 79 -11.99 -16.26 -7.02
N ASP A 80 -11.48 -15.66 -8.09
CA ASP A 80 -11.00 -16.39 -9.28
C ASP A 80 -9.53 -16.83 -9.15
N ILE A 81 -8.81 -16.39 -8.12
CA ILE A 81 -7.42 -16.75 -7.87
C ILE A 81 -7.38 -17.70 -6.66
N PRO A 82 -6.66 -18.84 -6.74
CA PRO A 82 -6.55 -19.74 -5.61
C PRO A 82 -5.99 -19.03 -4.36
N ASP A 83 -6.61 -19.28 -3.22
CA ASP A 83 -6.28 -18.66 -1.91
C ASP A 83 -4.83 -18.87 -1.45
N HIS A 84 -4.14 -19.90 -1.94
CA HIS A 84 -2.72 -20.12 -1.63
C HIS A 84 -1.76 -19.28 -2.47
N ILE A 85 -2.29 -18.54 -3.44
CA ILE A 85 -1.56 -17.61 -4.28
C ILE A 85 -1.69 -16.20 -3.71
N THR A 86 -2.90 -15.76 -3.40
CA THR A 86 -3.27 -14.45 -2.80
C THR A 86 -3.01 -14.40 -1.31
#